data_AF-A0A401VY28-F1
#
_entry.id   AF-A0A401VY28-F1
#
_cell.length_a   1.000
_cell.length_b   1.000
_cell.length_c   1.000
_cell.angle_alpha   90.00
_cell.angle_beta   90.00
_cell.angle_gamma   90.00
#
_symmetry.space_group_name_H-M   'P 1'
#
loop_
_entity.id
_entity.type
_entity.pdbx_description
1 polymer ?
#
loop_
_entity_poly.entity_id
_entity_poly.type
_entity_poly.pdbx_seq_one_letter_code
_entity_poly.pdbx_strand_id
1 'polypeptide(L)'
;MGYGFPTAKFFRIINRQTGVCLSAASGGTTYVDASHMAGGGSYSHTNDQHLAVGLVKNTRGEVWFFDDRERRSFDEAWCLVNANRDIRSAYTLHAGPRNESTITYGPDDLGLIGWGQKGQTQWEAGDGRIWPAPRRDKFVTVLWDGRKHRVGLADRADENQRWTFQEVELPGEAVPTERLGIYDQGPPGTDPLKWRTRM
;
A
#
# COMPACT_ATOMS: atom_id res chain seq x y z
N MET A 1 9.18 10.66 12.24
CA MET A 1 10.50 10.00 12.14
C MET A 1 10.39 9.03 10.96
N GLY A 2 11.26 9.08 9.94
CA GLY A 2 10.97 8.40 8.66
C GLY A 2 11.21 6.89 8.59
N TYR A 3 11.73 6.26 9.64
CA TYR A 3 12.08 4.82 9.68
C TYR A 3 12.87 4.34 8.44
N GLY A 4 13.72 5.21 7.87
CA GLY A 4 14.52 4.94 6.67
C GLY A 4 13.85 5.24 5.32
N PHE A 5 12.59 5.70 5.32
CA PHE A 5 11.87 6.12 4.13
C PHE A 5 11.88 7.64 3.93
N PRO A 6 11.67 8.12 2.69
CA PRO A 6 11.42 9.54 2.43
C PRO A 6 10.15 10.01 3.15
N THR A 7 10.27 11.09 3.92
CA THR A 7 9.17 11.73 4.65
C THR A 7 8.63 12.94 3.90
N ALA A 8 7.32 13.18 3.95
CA ALA A 8 6.66 14.29 3.24
C ALA A 8 6.94 14.31 1.73
N LYS A 9 7.20 13.14 1.14
CA LYS A 9 7.50 12.94 -0.27
C LYS A 9 6.71 11.76 -0.83
N PHE A 10 6.29 11.89 -2.08
CA PHE A 10 5.87 10.74 -2.87
C PHE A 10 7.11 10.10 -3.51
N PHE A 11 7.12 8.77 -3.59
CA PHE A 11 8.23 8.03 -4.18
C PHE A 11 7.80 6.72 -4.82
N ARG A 12 8.60 6.23 -5.78
CA ARG A 12 8.56 4.84 -6.25
C ARG A 12 9.56 4.00 -5.47
N ILE A 13 9.23 2.72 -5.27
CA ILE A 13 10.11 1.75 -4.63
C ILE A 13 10.64 0.80 -5.71
N ILE A 14 11.91 0.97 -6.08
CA ILE A 14 12.52 0.28 -7.23
C ILE A 14 13.65 -0.61 -6.75
N ASN A 15 13.61 -1.88 -7.16
CA ASN A 15 14.67 -2.85 -6.87
C ASN A 15 15.92 -2.51 -7.69
N ARG A 16 17.09 -2.38 -7.03
CA ARG A 16 18.35 -1.99 -7.68
C ARG A 16 18.85 -3.03 -8.65
N GLN A 17 18.65 -4.32 -8.34
CA GLN A 17 19.19 -5.41 -9.15
C GLN A 17 18.33 -5.70 -10.37
N THR A 18 17.00 -5.69 -10.22
CA THR A 18 16.06 -6.13 -11.26
C THR A 18 15.35 -4.97 -11.97
N GLY A 19 15.40 -3.75 -11.43
CA GLY A 19 14.70 -2.58 -11.98
C GLY A 19 13.18 -2.62 -11.82
N VAL A 20 12.63 -3.63 -11.16
CA VAL A 20 11.19 -3.73 -10.94
C VAL A 20 10.72 -2.77 -9.85
N CYS A 21 9.55 -2.19 -10.07
CA CYS A 21 8.87 -1.27 -9.18
C CYS A 21 7.75 -1.99 -8.42
N LEU A 22 7.64 -1.70 -7.13
CA LEU A 22 6.49 -2.07 -6.33
C LEU A 22 5.29 -1.20 -6.72
N SER A 23 4.12 -1.81 -6.90
CA SER A 23 2.92 -1.10 -7.31
C SER A 23 1.65 -1.70 -6.72
N ALA A 24 0.60 -0.91 -6.67
CA ALA A 24 -0.77 -1.36 -6.43
C ALA A 24 -1.52 -1.45 -7.75
N ALA A 25 -1.96 -2.65 -8.10
CA ALA A 25 -2.88 -2.87 -9.20
C ALA A 25 -4.33 -2.74 -8.72
N SER A 26 -5.21 -2.19 -9.55
CA SER A 26 -6.65 -2.20 -9.29
C SER A 26 -7.18 -3.64 -9.26
N GLY A 27 -8.02 -3.98 -8.28
CA GLY A 27 -8.79 -5.23 -8.29
C GLY A 27 -9.97 -5.23 -9.28
N GLY A 28 -10.19 -4.10 -9.96
CA GLY A 28 -11.33 -3.89 -10.86
C GLY A 28 -12.57 -3.39 -10.14
N THR A 29 -13.72 -3.49 -10.82
CA THR A 29 -15.02 -3.07 -10.31
C THR A 29 -16.01 -4.21 -10.48
N THR A 30 -16.69 -4.58 -9.41
CA THR A 30 -17.76 -5.57 -9.45
C THR A 30 -19.09 -4.84 -9.55
N TYR A 31 -19.96 -5.29 -10.47
CA TYR A 31 -21.33 -4.81 -10.61
C TYR A 31 -22.26 -5.86 -10.01
N VAL A 32 -23.07 -5.44 -9.03
CA VAL A 32 -24.05 -6.29 -8.38
C VAL A 32 -25.44 -5.82 -8.81
N ASP A 33 -26.15 -6.69 -9.52
CA ASP A 33 -27.55 -6.46 -9.83
C ASP A 33 -28.44 -7.12 -8.76
N ALA A 34 -28.94 -6.29 -7.84
CA ALA A 34 -29.88 -6.72 -6.80
C ALA A 34 -31.34 -6.32 -7.12
N SER A 35 -31.63 -5.90 -8.36
CA SER A 35 -32.97 -5.47 -8.79
C SER A 35 -34.06 -6.54 -8.62
N HIS A 36 -33.67 -7.81 -8.55
CA HIS A 36 -34.55 -8.94 -8.31
C HIS A 36 -34.98 -9.08 -6.83
N MET A 37 -34.38 -8.33 -5.90
CA MET A 37 -34.77 -8.33 -4.48
C MET A 37 -35.77 -7.20 -4.19
N ALA A 38 -36.72 -7.42 -3.28
CA ALA A 38 -37.68 -6.39 -2.88
C ALA A 38 -36.94 -5.20 -2.23
N GLY A 39 -36.99 -4.03 -2.89
CA GLY A 39 -36.25 -2.83 -2.48
C GLY A 39 -34.77 -2.81 -2.89
N GLY A 40 -34.31 -3.76 -3.70
CA GLY A 40 -32.94 -3.83 -4.18
C GLY A 40 -32.68 -2.89 -5.36
N GLY A 41 -31.59 -2.14 -5.29
CA GLY A 41 -31.02 -1.39 -6.41
C GLY A 41 -29.73 -2.03 -6.88
N SER A 42 -29.45 -1.95 -8.19
CA SER A 42 -28.14 -2.33 -8.71
C SER A 42 -27.09 -1.34 -8.21
N TYR A 43 -25.94 -1.84 -7.79
CA TYR A 43 -24.82 -1.01 -7.34
C TYR A 43 -23.51 -1.60 -7.84
N SER A 44 -22.46 -0.77 -7.89
CA SER A 44 -21.11 -1.23 -8.17
C SER A 44 -20.20 -0.90 -6.99
N HIS A 45 -19.18 -1.73 -6.78
CA HIS A 45 -18.12 -1.42 -5.83
C HIS A 45 -16.76 -1.71 -6.44
N THR A 46 -15.77 -0.90 -6.07
CA THR A 46 -14.37 -1.16 -6.43
C THR A 46 -13.89 -2.38 -5.63
N ASN A 47 -13.09 -3.24 -6.25
CA ASN A 47 -12.47 -4.38 -5.58
C ASN A 47 -11.15 -3.94 -4.93
N ASP A 48 -10.66 -4.74 -3.99
CA ASP A 48 -9.44 -4.41 -3.26
C ASP A 48 -8.23 -4.32 -4.17
N GLN A 49 -7.32 -3.38 -3.88
CA GLN A 49 -6.07 -3.28 -4.62
C GLN A 49 -5.19 -4.49 -4.32
N HIS A 50 -4.48 -4.98 -5.33
CA HIS A 50 -3.55 -6.09 -5.19
C HIS A 50 -2.11 -5.63 -5.37
N LEU A 51 -1.20 -6.23 -4.61
CA LEU A 51 0.22 -5.97 -4.74
C LEU A 51 0.71 -6.50 -6.10
N ALA A 52 1.41 -5.65 -6.84
CA ALA A 52 1.98 -5.97 -8.12
C ALA A 52 3.44 -5.52 -8.22
N VAL A 53 4.20 -6.18 -9.08
CA VAL A 53 5.59 -5.86 -9.36
C VAL A 53 5.86 -5.97 -10.86
N GLY A 54 6.60 -5.01 -11.40
CA GLY A 54 6.95 -4.98 -12.82
C GLY A 54 7.84 -3.78 -13.14
N LEU A 55 8.24 -3.64 -14.40
CA LEU A 55 8.98 -2.45 -14.85
C LEU A 55 8.16 -1.18 -14.64
N VAL A 56 8.84 -0.05 -14.43
CA VAL A 56 8.21 1.27 -14.25
C VAL A 56 7.39 1.65 -15.49
N LYS A 57 6.12 1.95 -15.28
CA LYS A 57 5.14 2.39 -16.31
C LYS A 57 4.70 3.84 -16.11
N ASN A 58 5.22 4.53 -15.10
CA ASN A 58 4.84 5.89 -14.70
C ASN A 58 3.35 6.00 -14.36
N THR A 59 2.82 4.98 -13.68
CA THR A 59 1.42 4.96 -13.26
C THR A 59 1.27 5.39 -11.81
N ARG A 60 0.09 5.89 -11.43
CA ARG A 60 -0.20 6.27 -10.04
C ARG A 60 -0.05 5.10 -9.06
N GLY A 61 -0.37 3.89 -9.48
CA GLY A 61 -0.21 2.67 -8.68
C GLY A 61 1.23 2.40 -8.23
N GLU A 62 2.23 2.97 -8.89
CA GLU A 62 3.65 2.85 -8.52
C GLU A 62 4.09 3.84 -7.45
N VAL A 63 3.23 4.80 -7.10
CA VAL A 63 3.57 5.91 -6.21
C VAL A 63 3.14 5.57 -4.79
N TRP A 64 4.06 5.76 -3.86
CA TRP A 64 3.90 5.50 -2.44
C TRP A 64 4.24 6.74 -1.64
N PHE A 65 3.78 6.79 -0.41
CA PHE A 65 4.27 7.70 0.61
C PHE A 65 4.35 6.96 1.94
N PHE A 66 5.18 7.47 2.83
CA PHE A 66 5.33 6.90 4.17
C PHE A 66 4.54 7.75 5.17
N ASP A 67 3.58 7.11 5.85
CA ASP A 67 2.73 7.72 6.87
C ASP A 67 3.33 7.49 8.26
N ASP A 68 4.18 8.41 8.74
CA ASP A 68 4.93 8.34 9.99
C ASP A 68 4.28 9.07 11.19
N ARG A 69 3.00 9.40 11.08
CA ARG A 69 2.29 10.20 12.09
C ARG A 69 1.96 9.37 13.31
N GLU A 70 2.11 9.93 14.51
CA GLU A 70 1.60 9.29 15.73
C GLU A 70 0.06 9.26 15.76
N ARG A 71 -0.55 8.10 16.00
CA ARG A 71 -2.01 7.97 16.20
C ARG A 71 -2.35 7.85 17.67
N ARG A 72 -3.38 8.58 18.09
CA ARG A 72 -3.82 8.71 19.50
C ARG A 72 -4.55 7.47 20.05
N SER A 73 -4.85 6.46 19.24
CA SER A 73 -5.61 5.28 19.67
C SER A 73 -5.33 4.06 18.78
N PHE A 74 -4.80 3.00 19.40
CA PHE A 74 -4.63 1.59 18.98
C PHE A 74 -4.04 1.22 17.59
N ASP A 75 -3.88 2.17 16.67
CA ASP A 75 -3.32 1.94 15.34
C ASP A 75 -1.89 2.47 15.27
N GLU A 76 -0.89 1.60 15.35
CA GLU A 76 0.50 2.01 15.15
C GLU A 76 0.71 2.57 13.73
N ALA A 77 1.23 3.79 13.64
CA ALA A 77 1.31 4.54 12.41
C ALA A 77 2.75 4.87 12.05
N TRP A 78 3.22 4.16 11.01
CA TRP A 78 4.48 4.28 10.28
C TRP A 78 4.40 3.25 9.14
N CYS A 79 3.46 3.52 8.23
CA CYS A 79 3.00 2.60 7.18
C CYS A 79 3.46 3.05 5.79
N LEU A 80 3.77 2.10 4.91
CA LEU A 80 3.91 2.35 3.48
C LEU A 80 2.52 2.39 2.83
N VAL A 81 2.08 3.57 2.40
CA VAL A 81 0.75 3.81 1.83
C VAL A 81 0.87 4.01 0.33
N ASN A 82 0.02 3.33 -0.45
CA ASN A 82 -0.05 3.56 -1.88
C ASN A 82 -0.85 4.85 -2.17
N ALA A 83 -0.35 5.68 -3.09
CA ALA A 83 -1.00 6.93 -3.46
C ALA A 83 -2.20 6.73 -4.38
N ASN A 84 -2.40 5.53 -4.95
CA ASN A 84 -3.56 5.24 -5.78
C ASN A 84 -4.85 5.35 -4.97
N ARG A 85 -5.67 6.34 -5.34
CA ARG A 85 -6.86 6.74 -4.62
C ARG A 85 -7.93 5.66 -4.75
N ASP A 86 -8.48 5.19 -3.63
CA ASP A 86 -9.73 4.41 -3.58
C ASP A 86 -10.67 5.12 -2.59
N ILE A 87 -11.93 5.27 -2.97
CA ILE A 87 -12.95 6.00 -2.21
C ILE A 87 -13.23 5.38 -0.82
N ARG A 88 -12.94 4.08 -0.65
CA ARG A 88 -13.21 3.32 0.58
C ARG A 88 -12.07 3.42 1.58
N SER A 89 -10.83 3.40 1.10
CA SER A 89 -9.61 3.32 1.93
C SER A 89 -8.36 3.74 1.18
N ALA A 90 -7.30 4.18 1.88
CA ALA A 90 -5.96 3.96 1.33
C ALA A 90 -5.49 2.55 1.64
N TYR A 91 -4.75 1.97 0.71
CA TYR A 91 -4.14 0.67 0.86
C TYR A 91 -2.70 0.83 1.35
N THR A 92 -2.37 0.03 2.36
CA THR A 92 -1.03 -0.03 2.96
C THR A 92 -0.38 -1.36 2.61
N LEU A 93 0.95 -1.36 2.43
CA LEU A 93 1.72 -2.58 2.27
C LEU A 93 1.58 -3.44 3.55
N HIS A 94 1.28 -4.71 3.35
CA HIS A 94 1.05 -5.69 4.40
C HIS A 94 2.06 -6.83 4.31
N ALA A 95 2.48 -7.32 5.47
CA ALA A 95 3.29 -8.51 5.65
C ALA A 95 2.64 -9.47 6.64
N GLY A 96 2.74 -10.77 6.34
CA GLY A 96 2.34 -11.81 7.27
C GLY A 96 1.06 -12.53 6.87
N PRO A 97 0.61 -13.47 7.71
CA PRO A 97 -0.52 -14.29 7.38
C PRO A 97 -1.82 -13.49 7.53
N ARG A 98 -2.73 -13.72 6.59
CA ARG A 98 -4.06 -13.11 6.60
C ARG A 98 -5.03 -14.00 5.85
N ASN A 99 -6.13 -14.33 6.52
CA ASN A 99 -7.20 -15.13 5.94
C ASN A 99 -8.40 -14.22 5.68
N GLU A 100 -8.66 -13.94 4.41
CA GLU A 100 -9.90 -13.31 3.96
C GLU A 100 -10.75 -14.32 3.18
N SER A 101 -12.00 -13.97 2.89
CA SER A 101 -12.93 -14.84 2.17
C SER A 101 -12.45 -15.25 0.77
N THR A 102 -11.51 -14.50 0.18
CA THR A 102 -11.06 -14.71 -1.20
C THR A 102 -9.55 -14.83 -1.36
N ILE A 103 -8.76 -14.49 -0.33
CA ILE A 103 -7.29 -14.51 -0.38
C ILE A 103 -6.73 -15.01 0.95
N THR A 104 -5.80 -15.95 0.86
CA THR A 104 -4.97 -16.41 1.98
C THR A 104 -3.53 -15.97 1.74
N TYR A 105 -3.01 -15.16 2.66
CA TYR A 105 -1.60 -14.82 2.73
C TYR A 105 -0.91 -15.76 3.73
N GLY A 106 0.22 -16.32 3.34
CA GLY A 106 1.12 -17.06 4.21
C GLY A 106 1.99 -16.13 5.07
N PRO A 107 2.79 -16.69 5.99
CA PRO A 107 3.62 -15.90 6.89
C PRO A 107 4.64 -15.01 6.18
N ASP A 108 5.16 -15.43 5.03
CA ASP A 108 6.19 -14.69 4.28
C ASP A 108 5.63 -13.99 3.04
N ASP A 109 4.31 -13.91 2.91
CA ASP A 109 3.68 -13.21 1.79
C ASP A 109 3.53 -11.71 2.07
N LEU A 110 3.49 -10.95 0.97
CA LEU A 110 3.19 -9.53 0.95
C LEU A 110 1.87 -9.26 0.24
N GLY A 111 1.15 -8.25 0.72
CA GLY A 111 -0.15 -7.86 0.17
C GLY A 111 -0.45 -6.38 0.34
N LEU A 112 -1.68 -6.01 0.02
CA LEU A 112 -2.23 -4.68 0.29
C LEU A 112 -3.46 -4.83 1.16
N ILE A 113 -3.57 -4.01 2.19
CA ILE A 113 -4.75 -3.99 3.06
C ILE A 113 -5.25 -2.57 3.27
N GLY A 114 -6.56 -2.44 3.43
CA GLY A 114 -7.17 -1.19 3.84
C GLY A 114 -6.83 -0.87 5.30
N TRP A 115 -6.76 0.42 5.61
CA TRP A 115 -6.68 0.99 6.95
C TRP A 115 -5.45 0.69 7.82
N GLY A 116 -4.53 -0.19 7.41
CA GLY A 116 -3.35 -0.54 8.20
C GLY A 116 -3.71 -1.43 9.39
N GLN A 117 -2.81 -2.33 9.76
CA GLN A 117 -2.99 -3.26 10.86
C GLN A 117 -1.69 -3.37 11.67
N LYS A 118 -1.81 -3.23 12.99
CA LYS A 118 -0.69 -3.38 13.93
C LYS A 118 -0.07 -4.77 13.81
N GLY A 119 1.26 -4.83 13.83
CA GLY A 119 2.04 -6.05 13.64
C GLY A 119 2.20 -6.50 12.18
N GLN A 120 1.59 -5.81 11.21
CA GLN A 120 1.55 -6.26 9.82
C GLN A 120 1.86 -5.17 8.79
N THR A 121 1.71 -3.89 9.15
CA THR A 121 1.82 -2.76 8.21
C THR A 121 2.85 -1.72 8.64
N GLN A 122 3.72 -2.15 9.54
CA GLN A 122 4.76 -1.40 10.21
C GLN A 122 6.09 -1.71 9.53
N TRP A 123 6.66 -0.73 8.82
CA TRP A 123 7.80 -0.92 7.93
C TRP A 123 9.02 -0.08 8.32
N GLU A 124 10.19 -0.71 8.25
CA GLU A 124 11.48 -0.05 8.39
C GLU A 124 12.31 -0.26 7.11
N ALA A 125 13.21 0.69 6.86
CA ALA A 125 14.20 0.59 5.81
C ALA A 125 15.58 1.02 6.32
N GLY A 126 16.62 0.48 5.70
CA GLY A 126 18.01 0.77 6.03
C GLY A 126 18.97 -0.04 5.19
N ASP A 127 20.13 0.53 4.88
CA ASP A 127 21.12 -0.07 3.96
C ASP A 127 20.50 -0.50 2.62
N GLY A 128 19.50 0.23 2.14
CA GLY A 128 18.75 -0.11 0.92
C GLY A 128 17.92 -1.38 1.04
N ARG A 129 17.65 -1.92 2.22
CA ARG A 129 16.68 -3.02 2.43
C ARG A 129 15.42 -2.48 3.10
N ILE A 130 14.35 -3.26 3.00
CA ILE A 130 13.04 -2.98 3.60
C ILE A 130 12.60 -4.22 4.39
N TRP A 131 12.12 -4.05 5.62
CA TRP A 131 11.63 -5.14 6.47
C TRP A 131 10.41 -4.70 7.29
N PRO A 132 9.49 -5.62 7.62
CA PRO A 132 8.45 -5.33 8.59
C PRO A 132 9.08 -5.31 9.98
N ALA A 133 8.90 -4.27 10.80
CA ALA A 133 9.69 -4.24 12.05
C ALA A 133 9.33 -5.28 13.11
N PRO A 134 8.14 -5.92 13.13
CA PRO A 134 7.93 -7.11 13.95
C PRO A 134 8.83 -8.30 13.56
N ARG A 135 9.38 -8.31 12.33
CA ARG A 135 10.20 -9.41 11.78
C ARG A 135 11.45 -8.88 11.07
N ARG A 136 12.41 -8.40 11.86
CA ARG A 136 13.68 -7.80 11.38
C ARG A 136 14.67 -8.80 10.76
N ASP A 137 14.36 -10.08 10.83
CA ASP A 137 15.07 -11.19 10.20
C ASP A 137 14.66 -11.40 8.73
N LYS A 138 13.55 -10.80 8.30
CA LYS A 138 12.98 -10.96 6.97
C LYS A 138 13.01 -9.66 6.16
N PHE A 139 13.28 -9.79 4.87
CA PHE A 139 13.45 -8.65 3.96
C PHE A 139 12.58 -8.78 2.72
N VAL A 140 12.05 -7.64 2.25
CA VAL A 140 11.33 -7.55 0.98
C VAL A 140 12.26 -7.95 -0.15
N THR A 141 11.90 -9.02 -0.85
CA THR A 141 12.74 -9.69 -1.84
C THR A 141 11.96 -9.85 -3.15
N VAL A 142 12.60 -9.53 -4.28
CA VAL A 142 12.08 -9.90 -5.60
C VAL A 142 12.33 -11.38 -5.83
N LEU A 143 11.27 -12.12 -6.11
CA LEU A 143 11.29 -13.53 -6.44
C LEU A 143 11.02 -13.71 -7.94
N TRP A 144 11.59 -14.73 -8.55
CA TRP A 144 11.33 -15.11 -9.94
C TRP A 144 10.82 -16.53 -10.00
N ASP A 145 9.64 -16.74 -10.60
CA ASP A 145 9.01 -18.06 -10.70
C ASP A 145 9.26 -18.76 -12.06
N GLY A 146 10.19 -18.23 -12.86
CA GLY A 146 10.42 -18.69 -14.24
C GLY A 146 9.56 -17.97 -15.29
N ARG A 147 8.54 -17.20 -14.88
CA ARG A 147 7.62 -16.51 -15.80
C ARG A 147 7.44 -15.03 -15.49
N LYS A 148 7.32 -14.69 -14.21
CA LYS A 148 7.11 -13.31 -13.75
C LYS A 148 7.81 -13.04 -12.43
N HIS A 149 8.11 -11.76 -12.21
CA HIS A 149 8.54 -11.31 -10.90
C HIS A 149 7.37 -11.38 -9.91
N ARG A 150 7.69 -11.76 -8.68
CA ARG A 150 6.84 -11.67 -7.50
C ARG A 150 7.62 -10.97 -6.40
N VAL A 151 6.94 -10.60 -5.33
CA VAL A 151 7.60 -10.08 -4.12
C VAL A 151 7.15 -10.88 -2.92
N GLY A 152 8.05 -11.09 -1.98
CA GLY A 152 7.79 -11.79 -0.73
C GLY A 152 8.81 -11.40 0.32
N LEU A 153 8.70 -12.01 1.50
CA LEU A 153 9.69 -11.93 2.55
C LEU A 153 10.64 -13.12 2.46
N ALA A 154 11.94 -12.85 2.61
CA ALA A 154 12.96 -13.89 2.68
C ALA A 154 14.03 -13.53 3.71
N ASP A 155 14.81 -14.52 4.13
CA ASP A 155 15.98 -14.29 4.97
C ASP A 155 16.99 -13.38 4.25
N ARG A 156 17.88 -12.77 5.03
CA ARG A 156 18.87 -11.83 4.50
C ARG A 156 19.68 -12.44 3.35
N ALA A 157 19.70 -11.74 2.23
CA ALA A 157 20.50 -12.03 1.05
C ALA A 157 21.03 -10.71 0.43
N ASP A 158 22.06 -10.80 -0.42
CA ASP A 158 22.54 -9.63 -1.16
C ASP A 158 21.85 -9.46 -2.52
N GLU A 159 21.30 -10.54 -3.07
CA GLU A 159 20.54 -10.51 -4.32
C GLU A 159 19.09 -10.10 -4.08
N ASN A 160 18.51 -9.35 -5.02
CA ASN A 160 17.09 -9.01 -5.09
C ASN A 160 16.45 -8.32 -3.87
N GLN A 161 17.25 -7.92 -2.87
CA GLN A 161 16.79 -7.26 -1.64
C GLN A 161 17.19 -5.79 -1.54
N ARG A 162 17.87 -5.23 -2.55
CA ARG A 162 18.27 -3.83 -2.51
C ARG A 162 17.25 -2.99 -3.25
N TRP A 163 16.74 -1.96 -2.59
CA TRP A 163 15.70 -1.07 -3.06
C TRP A 163 16.21 0.37 -3.05
N THR A 164 15.57 1.20 -3.85
CA THR A 164 15.77 2.64 -3.93
C THR A 164 14.43 3.34 -3.89
N PHE A 165 14.44 4.54 -3.34
CA PHE A 165 13.29 5.43 -3.32
C PHE A 165 13.54 6.52 -4.34
N GLN A 166 12.79 6.49 -5.43
CA GLN A 166 12.83 7.53 -6.44
C GLN A 166 11.72 8.53 -6.13
N GLU A 167 12.07 9.74 -5.69
CA GLU A 167 11.08 10.80 -5.47
C GLU A 167 10.31 11.12 -6.75
N VAL A 168 9.02 11.38 -6.59
CA VAL A 168 8.11 11.78 -7.67
C VAL A 168 7.21 12.91 -7.20
N GLU A 169 6.83 13.77 -8.12
CA GLU A 169 5.83 14.81 -7.86
C GLU A 169 4.48 14.37 -8.42
N LEU A 170 3.42 14.60 -7.65
CA LEU A 170 2.04 14.45 -8.10
C LEU A 170 1.44 15.86 -8.25
N PRO A 171 1.19 16.35 -9.48
CA PRO A 171 0.73 17.72 -9.69
C PRO A 171 -0.53 18.06 -8.90
N GLY A 172 -0.47 19.14 -8.11
CA GLY A 172 -1.59 19.59 -7.29
C GLY A 172 -1.86 18.75 -6.04
N GLU A 173 -0.98 17.81 -5.70
CA GLU A 173 -1.11 16.96 -4.53
C GLU A 173 0.08 17.12 -3.59
N ALA A 174 -0.21 17.14 -2.29
CA ALA A 174 0.78 16.99 -1.25
C ALA A 174 0.57 15.64 -0.55
N VAL A 175 1.64 15.09 0.02
CA VAL A 175 1.53 13.90 0.88
C VAL A 175 0.48 14.18 1.97
N PRO A 176 -0.54 13.32 2.13
CA PRO A 176 -1.58 13.55 3.11
C PRO A 176 -1.02 13.70 4.51
N THR A 177 -1.40 14.79 5.18
CA THR A 177 -1.02 15.09 6.56
C THR A 177 -2.15 14.78 7.54
N GLU A 178 -3.40 14.64 7.07
CA GLU A 178 -4.54 14.18 7.87
C GLU A 178 -5.26 13.00 7.22
N ARG A 179 -5.67 12.02 8.05
CA ARG A 179 -6.50 10.88 7.66
C ARG A 179 -7.89 11.08 8.25
N LEU A 180 -8.92 11.08 7.41
CA LEU A 180 -10.30 11.10 7.85
C LEU A 180 -10.69 9.70 8.35
N GLY A 181 -11.48 9.64 9.43
CA GLY A 181 -12.03 8.39 9.95
C GLY A 181 -12.94 7.71 8.94
N ILE A 182 -13.22 6.42 9.13
CA ILE A 182 -14.06 5.64 8.20
C ILE A 182 -15.49 6.22 8.07
N TYR A 183 -15.95 6.97 9.08
CA TYR A 183 -17.26 7.62 9.18
C TYR A 183 -17.23 9.13 8.94
N ASP A 184 -16.05 9.72 8.73
CA ASP A 184 -15.94 11.16 8.49
C ASP A 184 -16.34 11.47 7.04
N GLN A 185 -17.54 12.01 6.88
CA GLN A 185 -18.01 12.59 5.62
C GLN A 185 -17.50 14.03 5.56
N GLY A 186 -16.76 14.39 4.51
CA GLY A 186 -16.44 15.79 4.25
C GLY A 186 -17.71 16.62 4.04
N PRO A 187 -17.71 17.95 4.32
CA PRO A 187 -18.80 18.84 3.93
C PRO A 187 -19.18 18.66 2.45
N PRO A 188 -20.45 18.86 2.07
CA PRO A 188 -20.87 18.83 0.67
C PRO A 188 -19.97 19.73 -0.19
N GLY A 189 -19.39 19.18 -1.26
CA GLY A 189 -18.46 19.90 -2.14
C GLY A 189 -16.98 19.80 -1.76
N THR A 190 -16.61 19.06 -0.71
CA THR A 190 -15.21 18.65 -0.49
C THR A 190 -14.88 17.32 -1.17
N ASP A 191 -13.61 17.14 -1.53
CA ASP A 191 -13.07 15.91 -2.10
C ASP A 191 -13.48 14.71 -1.20
N PRO A 192 -14.25 13.73 -1.71
CA PRO A 192 -14.73 12.57 -0.92
C PRO A 192 -13.60 11.64 -0.49
N LEU A 193 -12.36 11.94 -0.88
CA LEU A 193 -11.18 11.21 -0.49
C LEU A 193 -10.87 11.45 0.99
N LYS A 194 -10.61 10.35 1.71
CA LYS A 194 -10.40 10.31 3.16
C LYS A 194 -9.05 10.90 3.62
N TRP A 195 -8.51 11.86 2.86
CA TRP A 195 -7.19 12.43 3.01
C TRP A 195 -7.27 13.93 2.79
N ARG A 196 -6.78 14.72 3.75
CA ARG A 196 -6.63 16.17 3.59
C ARG A 196 -5.16 16.59 3.72
N THR A 197 -4.78 17.59 2.93
CA THR A 197 -3.59 18.39 3.14
C THR A 197 -3.88 19.38 4.28
N ARG A 198 -2.96 19.49 5.24
CA ARG A 198 -3.03 20.46 6.33
C ARG A 198 -2.91 21.84 5.71
N MET A 199 -3.91 22.70 5.94
CA MET A 199 -3.81 24.13 5.66
C MET A 199 -2.76 24.76 6.56
#